data_AF-A0A6H2CY02-F1
#
_entry.id   AF-A0A6H2CY02-F1
#
_cell.length_a   1.000
_cell.length_b   1.000
_cell.length_c   1.000
_cell.angle_alpha   90.00
_cell.angle_beta   90.00
_cell.angle_gamma   90.00
#
_symmetry.space_group_name_H-M   'P 1'
#
loop_
_entity.id
_entity.type
_entity.pdbx_description
1 polymer ?
#
loop_
_entity_poly.entity_id
_entity_poly.type
_entity_poly.pdbx_seq_one_letter_code
_entity_poly.pdbx_strand_id
1 'polypeptide(L)'
;MMLPKDVFTNHDLARFIAEMAEEVGKPECNWENDSLPRFLEAMAAWSENFDGYYKFHGIDMNKEPKWRLFADLLMAGTMYE
;
A
#
# COMPACT_ATOMS: atom_id res chain seq x y z
N MET A 1 -12.06 -1.71 -3.39
CA MET A 1 -10.72 -1.23 -3.74
C MET A 1 -9.95 -2.38 -4.39
N MET A 2 -9.20 -2.09 -5.46
CA MET A 2 -8.19 -2.98 -6.05
C MET A 2 -7.21 -3.44 -4.97
N LEU A 3 -6.66 -4.66 -5.07
CA LEU A 3 -5.64 -5.12 -4.12
C LEU A 3 -4.24 -4.84 -4.68
N PRO A 4 -3.21 -4.68 -3.83
CA PRO A 4 -1.84 -4.45 -4.31
C PRO A 4 -1.34 -5.46 -5.34
N LYS A 5 -1.68 -6.74 -5.17
CA LYS A 5 -1.34 -7.82 -6.11
C LYS A 5 -1.93 -7.66 -7.52
N ASP A 6 -2.94 -6.80 -7.68
CA ASP A 6 -3.61 -6.53 -8.94
C ASP A 6 -2.99 -5.31 -9.68
N VAL A 7 -1.94 -4.68 -9.11
CA VAL A 7 -1.30 -3.47 -9.64
C VAL A 7 -0.08 -3.85 -10.51
N PHE A 8 -0.30 -3.97 -11.82
CA PHE A 8 0.72 -4.43 -12.78
C PHE A 8 1.38 -3.29 -13.57
N THR A 9 0.70 -2.17 -13.72
CA THR A 9 1.12 -1.03 -14.56
C THR A 9 1.03 0.30 -13.80
N ASN A 10 1.59 1.36 -14.39
CA ASN A 10 1.42 2.72 -13.87
C ASN A 10 -0.04 3.18 -13.91
N HIS A 11 -0.84 2.70 -14.87
CA HIS A 11 -2.27 3.00 -14.95
C HIS A 11 -3.04 2.30 -13.84
N ASP A 12 -2.67 1.05 -13.51
CA ASP A 12 -3.26 0.35 -12.35
C ASP A 12 -2.91 1.08 -11.06
N LEU A 13 -1.66 1.55 -10.90
CA LEU A 13 -1.25 2.32 -9.73
C LEU A 13 -2.02 3.63 -9.63
N ALA A 14 -2.19 4.37 -10.74
CA ALA A 14 -2.95 5.62 -10.74
C ALA A 14 -4.41 5.39 -10.34
N ARG A 15 -5.02 4.30 -10.82
CA ARG A 15 -6.37 3.89 -10.43
C ARG A 15 -6.43 3.50 -8.95
N PHE A 16 -5.47 2.73 -8.48
CA PHE A 16 -5.36 2.31 -7.08
C PHE A 16 -5.32 3.52 -6.14
N ILE A 17 -4.47 4.51 -6.44
CA ILE A 17 -4.36 5.77 -5.68
C ILE A 17 -5.68 6.55 -5.70
N ALA A 18 -6.37 6.61 -6.84
CA ALA A 18 -7.66 7.27 -6.93
C ALA A 18 -8.73 6.58 -6.06
N GLU A 19 -8.80 5.25 -6.09
CA GLU A 19 -9.71 4.46 -5.24
C GLU A 19 -9.42 4.68 -3.74
N MET A 20 -8.15 4.76 -3.35
CA MET A 20 -7.75 5.09 -1.97
C MET A 20 -8.18 6.51 -1.56
N ALA A 21 -8.00 7.50 -2.44
CA ALA A 21 -8.41 8.88 -2.17
C ALA A 21 -9.94 9.01 -2.01
N GLU A 22 -10.71 8.24 -2.78
CA GLU A 22 -12.16 8.15 -2.62
C GLU A 22 -12.55 7.45 -1.31
N GLU A 23 -11.80 6.41 -0.89
CA GLU A 23 -12.08 5.64 0.32
C GLU A 23 -11.86 6.46 1.59
N VAL A 24 -10.75 7.19 1.70
CA VAL A 24 -10.43 7.99 2.89
C VAL A 24 -11.44 9.10 3.17
N GLY A 25 -12.16 9.57 2.14
CA GLY A 25 -13.21 10.57 2.28
C GLY A 25 -14.56 10.02 2.77
N LYS A 26 -14.71 8.70 2.90
CA LYS A 26 -15.97 8.06 3.28
C LYS A 26 -16.14 7.98 4.81
N PRO A 27 -17.36 8.18 5.35
CA PRO A 27 -17.63 8.02 6.78
C PRO A 27 -17.31 6.63 7.35
N GLU A 28 -17.37 5.60 6.52
CA GLU A 28 -17.07 4.22 6.84
C GLU A 28 -15.57 3.86 6.73
N CYS A 29 -14.70 4.79 6.36
CA CYS A 29 -13.26 4.57 6.32
C CYS A 29 -12.76 4.19 7.72
N ASN A 30 -12.02 3.09 7.81
CA ASN A 30 -11.51 2.53 9.05
C ASN A 30 -9.98 2.43 9.06
N TRP A 31 -9.30 3.25 8.26
CA TRP A 31 -7.85 3.31 8.26
C TRP A 31 -7.35 3.66 9.66
N GLU A 32 -6.42 2.87 10.17
CA GLU A 32 -5.85 3.09 11.50
C GLU A 32 -5.06 4.41 11.53
N ASN A 33 -4.42 4.74 10.39
CA ASN A 33 -3.63 5.94 10.18
C ASN A 33 -4.41 6.95 9.31
N ASP A 34 -5.40 7.58 9.92
CA ASP A 34 -6.41 8.46 9.31
C ASP A 34 -5.94 9.92 9.05
N SER A 35 -4.70 10.24 9.41
CA SER A 35 -4.09 11.55 9.15
C SER A 35 -2.82 11.40 8.31
N LEU A 36 -2.53 12.41 7.49
CA LEU A 36 -1.34 12.39 6.63
C LEU A 36 -0.03 12.13 7.40
N PRO A 37 0.22 12.73 8.59
CA PRO A 37 1.43 12.41 9.36
C PRO A 37 1.52 10.93 9.74
N ARG A 38 0.45 10.36 10.33
CA ARG A 38 0.42 8.95 10.74
C ARG A 38 0.57 8.00 9.55
N PHE A 39 -0.07 8.33 8.43
CA PHE A 39 0.04 7.56 7.19
C PHE A 39 1.49 7.52 6.67
N LEU A 40 2.18 8.67 6.67
CA LEU A 40 3.57 8.75 6.24
C LEU A 40 4.55 8.09 7.21
N GLU A 41 4.29 8.17 8.53
CA GLU A 41 5.08 7.48 9.56
C GLU A 41 4.99 5.96 9.38
N ALA A 42 3.78 5.43 9.18
CA ALA A 42 3.56 4.01 8.91
C ALA A 42 4.22 3.53 7.61
N MET A 43 4.14 4.33 6.53
CA MET A 43 4.86 4.04 5.29
C MET A 43 6.38 3.98 5.51
N ALA A 44 6.94 4.91 6.29
CA ALA A 44 8.36 4.93 6.60
C ALA A 44 8.76 3.70 7.42
N ALA A 45 8.02 3.38 8.48
CA ALA A 45 8.27 2.23 9.34
C ALA A 45 8.22 0.90 8.56
N TRP A 46 7.24 0.73 7.67
CA TRP A 46 7.15 -0.46 6.82
C TRP A 46 8.29 -0.52 5.80
N SER A 47 8.68 0.61 5.21
CA SER A 47 9.76 0.69 4.20
C SER A 47 11.11 0.23 4.75
N GLU A 48 11.34 0.28 6.04
CA GLU A 48 12.58 -0.20 6.66
C GLU A 48 12.67 -1.73 6.72
N ASN A 49 11.53 -2.44 6.70
CA ASN A 49 11.45 -3.89 6.94
C ASN A 49 10.55 -4.66 5.95
N PHE A 50 10.27 -4.06 4.78
CA PHE A 50 9.30 -4.63 3.83
C PHE A 50 9.75 -5.97 3.23
N ASP A 51 11.05 -6.23 3.17
CA ASP A 51 11.63 -7.46 2.66
C ASP A 51 11.20 -8.68 3.49
N GLY A 52 11.02 -8.49 4.81
CA GLY A 52 10.48 -9.49 5.73
C GLY A 52 9.06 -9.93 5.34
N TYR A 53 8.21 -8.98 4.93
CA TYR A 53 6.85 -9.28 4.45
C TYR A 53 6.88 -10.16 3.19
N TYR A 54 7.67 -9.81 2.19
CA TYR A 54 7.75 -10.59 0.95
C TYR A 54 8.38 -11.97 1.16
N LYS A 55 9.43 -12.05 1.99
CA LYS A 55 10.08 -13.32 2.35
C LYS A 55 9.11 -14.26 3.06
N PHE A 56 8.34 -13.75 4.03
CA PHE A 56 7.36 -14.54 4.75
C PHE A 56 6.25 -15.09 3.83
N HIS A 57 5.79 -14.29 2.87
CA HIS A 57 4.77 -14.68 1.91
C HIS A 57 5.32 -15.45 0.69
N GLY A 58 6.62 -15.73 0.62
CA GLY A 58 7.24 -16.43 -0.50
C GLY A 58 7.18 -15.67 -1.82
N ILE A 59 7.11 -14.34 -1.77
CA ILE A 59 6.98 -13.46 -2.93
C ILE A 59 8.38 -13.10 -3.45
N ASP A 60 8.65 -13.39 -4.73
CA ASP A 60 9.92 -13.05 -5.40
C ASP A 60 9.82 -11.68 -6.09
N MET A 61 10.38 -10.66 -5.45
CA MET A 61 10.36 -9.27 -5.95
C MET A 61 11.04 -9.07 -7.30
N ASN A 62 11.87 -10.01 -7.76
CA ASN A 62 12.45 -9.95 -9.11
C ASN A 62 11.45 -10.34 -10.20
N LYS A 63 10.35 -11.02 -9.81
CA LYS A 63 9.28 -11.49 -10.70
C LYS A 63 8.01 -10.69 -10.55
N GLU A 64 7.82 -10.01 -9.42
CA GLU A 64 6.68 -9.14 -9.20
C GLU A 64 6.78 -7.82 -9.99
N PRO A 65 5.64 -7.25 -10.40
CA PRO A 65 5.62 -5.92 -11.00
C PRO A 65 6.17 -4.88 -10.03
N LYS A 66 7.04 -4.00 -10.51
CA LYS A 66 7.56 -2.88 -9.70
C LYS A 66 6.44 -2.00 -9.13
N TRP A 67 5.29 -1.93 -9.80
CA TRP A 67 4.14 -1.13 -9.39
C TRP A 67 3.42 -1.69 -8.17
N ARG A 68 3.43 -3.01 -7.98
CA ARG A 68 2.89 -3.66 -6.78
C ARG A 68 3.59 -3.17 -5.51
N LEU A 69 4.90 -2.98 -5.54
CA LEU A 69 5.65 -2.46 -4.39
C LEU A 69 5.09 -1.12 -3.89
N PHE A 70 4.74 -0.21 -4.81
CA PHE A 70 4.14 1.07 -4.45
C PHE A 70 2.74 0.89 -3.85
N ALA A 71 1.94 -0.05 -4.36
CA ALA A 71 0.63 -0.34 -3.81
C ALA A 71 0.69 -1.00 -2.43
N ASP A 72 1.62 -1.94 -2.23
CA ASP A 72 1.88 -2.57 -0.92
C ASP A 72 2.35 -1.50 0.10
N LEU A 73 3.22 -0.58 -0.31
CA LEU A 73 3.66 0.55 0.52
C LEU A 73 2.50 1.48 0.92
N LEU A 74 1.63 1.83 -0.03
CA LEU A 74 0.46 2.66 0.24
C LEU A 74 -0.53 1.96 1.18
N MET A 75 -0.75 0.66 1.01
CA MET A 75 -1.58 -0.12 1.94
C MET A 75 -0.99 -0.16 3.34
N ALA A 76 0.34 -0.35 3.46
CA ALA A 76 1.00 -0.32 4.76
C ALA A 76 0.76 1.03 5.47
N GLY A 77 0.79 2.14 4.72
CA GLY A 77 0.43 3.46 5.27
C GLY A 77 -0.92 3.50 5.98
N THR A 78 -1.91 2.70 5.55
CA THR A 78 -3.27 2.73 6.14
C THR A 78 -3.41 2.00 7.48
N MET A 79 -2.50 1.07 7.80
CA MET A 79 -2.71 0.08 8.87
C MET A 79 -1.46 -0.41 9.61
N TYR A 80 -0.26 -0.04 9.17
CA TYR A 80 0.98 -0.47 9.83
C TYR A 80 1.27 0.43 11.04
N GLU A 81 1.70 -0.19 12.15
CA GLU A 81 2.05 0.47 13.43
C GLU A 81 3.48 1.06 13.43
#